data_AF-A0A1X6ZWE6-F1
#
_entry.id   AF-A0A1X6ZWE6-F1
#
_cell.length_a   1.000
_cell.length_b   1.000
_cell.length_c   1.000
_cell.angle_alpha   90.00
_cell.angle_beta   90.00
_cell.angle_gamma   90.00
#
_symmetry.space_group_name_H-M   'P 1'
#
loop_
_entity.id
_entity.type
_entity.pdbx_description
1 polymer ?
#
loop_
_entity_poly.entity_id
_entity_poly.type
_entity_poly.pdbx_seq_one_letter_code
_entity_poly.pdbx_strand_id
1 'polypeptide(L)'
;MGWVSDTDPDRQIELRFPSREAGLLYCRQRGWQPIVLPAQEREPVLKSNAERFVSERKPRSGPGHEARTDDARAGIEPLDEALIGSFPASDPPPLWADRIGPPLHPGDAAA
;
A
#
# COMPACT_ATOMS: atom_id res chain seq x y z
N MET A 1 -6.70 28.74 -4.88
CA MET A 1 -5.78 27.58 -4.69
C MET A 1 -6.37 26.75 -3.55
N GLY A 2 -6.85 25.53 -3.82
CA GLY A 2 -7.67 24.72 -2.91
C GLY A 2 -6.91 24.01 -1.78
N TRP A 3 -6.05 24.72 -1.06
CA TRP A 3 -5.38 24.17 0.12
C TRP A 3 -6.27 24.31 1.35
N VAL A 4 -6.30 23.28 2.20
CA VAL A 4 -6.98 23.35 3.50
C VAL A 4 -6.05 24.06 4.47
N SER A 5 -6.30 25.35 4.69
CA SER A 5 -5.65 26.11 5.76
C SER A 5 -6.41 25.90 7.06
N ASP A 6 -5.69 25.63 8.13
CA ASP A 6 -6.24 25.56 9.48
C ASP A 6 -5.45 26.49 10.40
N THR A 7 -6.13 27.07 11.38
CA THR A 7 -5.54 27.94 12.40
C THR A 7 -5.39 27.24 13.74
N ASP A 8 -5.97 26.05 13.91
CA ASP A 8 -5.89 25.29 15.15
C ASP A 8 -4.55 24.52 15.24
N PRO A 9 -3.63 24.92 16.14
CA PRO A 9 -2.34 24.24 16.29
C PRO A 9 -2.49 22.85 16.92
N ASP A 10 -3.56 22.62 17.68
CA ASP A 10 -3.71 21.38 18.47
C ASP A 10 -4.18 20.20 17.61
N ARG A 11 -4.69 20.46 16.40
CA ARG A 11 -5.16 19.41 15.48
C ARG A 11 -4.09 18.41 15.05
N GLN A 12 -2.82 18.78 15.12
CA GLN A 12 -1.71 17.93 14.70
C GLN A 12 -1.11 17.14 15.87
N ILE A 13 -1.53 17.40 17.11
CA ILE A 13 -0.91 16.83 18.29
C ILE A 13 -1.57 15.48 18.62
N GLU A 14 -0.80 14.40 18.48
CA GLU A 14 -1.19 13.06 18.94
C GLU A 14 -0.30 12.64 20.12
N LEU A 15 -0.92 12.30 21.24
CA LEU A 15 -0.24 11.83 22.44
C LEU A 15 -0.51 10.34 22.66
N ARG A 16 0.56 9.58 22.85
CA ARG A 16 0.48 8.14 23.13
C ARG A 16 0.70 7.88 24.61
N PHE A 17 -0.20 7.09 25.19
CA PHE A 17 -0.13 6.71 26.60
C PHE A 17 -0.04 5.18 26.72
N PRO A 18 0.66 4.67 27.76
CA PRO A 18 0.77 3.24 27.99
C PRO A 18 -0.53 2.61 28.49
N SER A 19 -1.40 3.39 29.14
CA SER A 19 -2.70 2.94 29.64
C SER A 19 -3.76 4.02 29.47
N ARG A 20 -5.03 3.61 29.46
CA ARG A 20 -6.19 4.50 29.46
C ARG A 20 -6.17 5.46 30.66
N GLU A 21 -5.79 4.94 31.83
CA GLU A 21 -5.77 5.71 33.08
C GLU A 21 -4.71 6.81 33.07
N ALA A 22 -3.54 6.54 32.49
CA ALA A 22 -2.47 7.54 32.35
C ALA A 22 -2.93 8.73 31.50
N GLY A 23 -3.62 8.47 30.37
CA GLY A 23 -4.18 9.53 29.53
C GLY A 23 -5.25 10.36 30.25
N LEU A 24 -6.13 9.71 31.03
CA LEU A 24 -7.15 10.41 31.82
C LEU A 24 -6.54 11.30 32.91
N LEU A 25 -5.51 10.81 33.59
CA LEU A 25 -4.80 11.57 34.62
C LEU A 25 -4.14 12.81 34.00
N TYR A 26 -3.48 12.67 32.86
CA TYR A 26 -2.88 13.77 32.13
C TYR A 26 -3.91 14.83 31.72
N CYS A 27 -5.06 14.43 31.17
CA CYS A 27 -6.13 15.36 30.82
C CYS A 27 -6.68 16.10 32.05
N ARG A 28 -6.88 15.40 33.18
CA ARG A 28 -7.32 16.03 34.44
C ARG A 28 -6.35 17.08 34.93
N GLN A 29 -5.04 16.81 34.88
CA GLN A 29 -4.02 17.77 35.29
C GLN A 29 -4.03 19.06 34.45
N ARG A 30 -4.42 18.95 33.18
CA ARG A 30 -4.53 20.10 32.26
C ARG A 30 -5.92 20.74 32.24
N GLY A 31 -6.88 20.21 33.01
CA GLY A 31 -8.26 20.67 32.99
C GLY A 31 -9.00 20.36 31.68
N TRP A 32 -8.51 19.41 30.89
CA TRP A 32 -9.13 18.99 29.64
C TRP A 32 -10.26 18.00 29.89
N GLN A 33 -11.30 18.06 29.05
CA GLN A 33 -12.45 17.16 29.10
C GLN A 33 -12.32 16.10 27.98
N PRO A 34 -11.79 14.90 28.28
CA PRO A 34 -11.59 13.88 27.26
C PRO A 34 -12.89 13.14 26.94
N ILE A 35 -13.12 12.90 25.64
CA ILE A 35 -14.11 11.92 25.19
C ILE A 35 -13.41 10.56 25.11
N VAL A 36 -13.88 9.58 25.88
CA VAL A 36 -13.27 8.25 25.93
C VAL A 36 -14.07 7.29 25.07
N LEU A 37 -13.45 6.79 24.01
CA LEU A 37 -14.01 5.73 23.19
C LEU A 37 -13.66 4.36 23.81
N PRO A 38 -14.56 3.37 23.70
CA PRO A 38 -14.27 2.01 24.16
C PRO A 38 -13.12 1.40 23.33
N ALA A 39 -12.38 0.47 23.95
CA ALA A 39 -11.37 -0.29 23.23
C ALA A 39 -12.03 -1.07 22.08
N GLN A 40 -11.57 -0.82 20.86
CA GLN A 40 -12.01 -1.59 19.69
C GLN A 40 -11.10 -2.80 19.53
N GLU A 41 -11.47 -3.89 20.17
CA GLU A 41 -10.83 -5.17 19.92
C GLU A 41 -11.24 -5.64 18.52
N ARG A 42 -10.24 -5.92 17.68
CA ARG A 42 -10.50 -6.52 16.38
C ARG A 42 -10.70 -8.01 16.61
N GLU A 43 -11.86 -8.52 16.22
CA GLU A 43 -12.05 -9.97 16.17
C GLU A 43 -10.97 -10.57 15.23
N PRO A 44 -10.22 -11.58 15.68
CA PRO A 44 -9.21 -12.21 14.84
C PRO A 44 -9.90 -12.93 13.70
N VAL A 45 -9.90 -12.32 12.52
CA VAL A 45 -10.42 -12.96 11.31
C VAL A 45 -9.42 -14.03 10.89
N LEU A 46 -9.77 -15.30 11.15
CA LEU A 46 -9.02 -16.45 10.66
C LEU A 46 -9.12 -16.50 9.14
N LYS A 47 -8.06 -16.07 8.47
CA LYS A 47 -7.96 -16.15 7.01
C LYS A 47 -7.31 -17.47 6.63
N SER A 48 -8.07 -18.35 5.97
CA SER A 48 -7.53 -19.54 5.32
C SER A 48 -7.39 -19.29 3.82
N ASN A 49 -6.19 -19.55 3.27
CA ASN A 49 -5.96 -19.49 1.82
C ASN A 49 -6.53 -20.72 1.11
N ALA A 50 -6.54 -21.89 1.76
CA ALA A 50 -7.12 -23.11 1.20
C ALA A 50 -8.63 -22.95 0.92
N GLU A 51 -9.32 -22.21 1.80
CA GLU A 51 -10.74 -21.89 1.64
C GLU A 51 -11.08 -21.02 0.41
N ARG A 52 -10.09 -20.37 -0.21
CA ARG A 52 -10.31 -19.59 -1.43
C ARG A 52 -10.47 -20.45 -2.68
N PHE A 53 -10.01 -21.70 -2.63
CA PHE A 53 -10.03 -22.64 -3.76
C PHE A 53 -11.20 -23.63 -3.71
N VAL A 54 -12.05 -23.58 -2.67
CA VAL A 54 -13.26 -24.41 -2.59
C VAL A 54 -14.31 -23.85 -3.54
N SER A 55 -14.57 -24.58 -4.62
CA SER A 55 -15.42 -24.19 -5.76
C SER A 55 -16.89 -23.98 -5.42
N GLU A 56 -17.37 -24.47 -4.27
CA GLU A 56 -18.79 -24.48 -3.90
C GLU A 56 -19.27 -23.23 -3.13
N ARG A 57 -18.44 -22.19 -3.00
CA ARG A 57 -18.90 -20.95 -2.36
C ARG A 57 -19.95 -20.26 -3.24
N LYS A 58 -21.17 -20.13 -2.71
CA LYS A 58 -22.22 -19.28 -3.29
C LYS A 58 -21.63 -17.88 -3.54
N PRO A 59 -21.68 -17.35 -4.78
CA PRO A 59 -21.15 -16.03 -5.05
C PRO A 59 -21.87 -15.04 -4.14
N ARG A 60 -21.10 -14.14 -3.49
CA ARG A 60 -21.68 -12.98 -2.81
C ARG A 60 -22.38 -12.17 -3.89
N SER A 61 -23.67 -12.42 -4.09
CA SER A 61 -24.55 -11.57 -4.88
C SER A 61 -24.69 -10.26 -4.12
N GLY A 62 -23.72 -9.37 -4.33
CA GLY A 62 -23.93 -7.94 -4.18
C GLY A 62 -24.66 -7.43 -5.44
N PRO A 63 -25.43 -6.34 -5.34
CA PRO A 63 -26.06 -5.76 -6.51
C PRO A 63 -24.98 -5.06 -7.34
N GLY A 64 -24.75 -5.54 -8.56
CA GLY A 64 -23.96 -4.85 -9.58
C GLY A 64 -22.67 -5.54 -9.98
N HIS A 65 -22.75 -6.45 -10.95
CA HIS A 65 -22.21 -6.19 -12.28
C HIS A 65 -22.69 -7.32 -13.19
N GLU A 66 -23.53 -6.98 -14.16
CA GLU A 66 -24.05 -7.91 -15.15
C GLU A 66 -22.90 -8.55 -15.92
N ALA A 67 -22.90 -9.88 -15.94
CA ALA A 67 -21.93 -10.67 -16.69
C ALA A 67 -22.13 -10.41 -18.19
N ARG A 68 -21.16 -9.73 -18.80
CA ARG A 68 -21.02 -9.63 -20.25
C ARG A 68 -20.68 -11.03 -20.76
N THR A 69 -21.57 -11.60 -21.55
CA THR A 69 -21.34 -12.87 -22.26
C THR A 69 -20.36 -12.62 -23.40
N ASP A 70 -19.12 -13.06 -23.25
CA ASP A 70 -18.11 -13.01 -24.31
C ASP A 70 -18.20 -14.27 -25.17
N ASP A 71 -19.10 -14.23 -26.15
CA ASP A 71 -19.06 -15.07 -27.35
C ASP A 71 -18.65 -14.22 -28.55
N ALA A 72 -17.34 -14.03 -28.78
CA ALA A 72 -16.82 -13.65 -30.11
C ALA A 72 -15.30 -13.83 -30.22
N ARG A 73 -14.90 -14.95 -30.82
CA ARG A 73 -13.84 -15.07 -31.84
C ARG A 73 -12.57 -14.20 -31.71
N ALA A 74 -11.47 -14.88 -31.43
CA ALA A 74 -10.16 -14.76 -32.10
C ALA A 74 -10.01 -13.59 -33.10
N GLY A 75 -9.55 -12.45 -32.59
CA GLY A 75 -8.91 -11.38 -33.32
C GLY A 75 -7.87 -10.79 -32.39
N ILE A 76 -6.62 -10.67 -32.84
CA ILE A 76 -5.57 -9.99 -32.07
C ILE A 76 -6.08 -8.57 -31.81
N GLU A 77 -6.23 -8.19 -30.55
CA GLU A 77 -6.68 -6.84 -30.17
C GLU A 77 -5.63 -5.82 -30.61
N PRO A 78 -6.01 -4.59 -31.01
CA PRO A 78 -5.05 -3.54 -31.40
C PRO A 78 -4.04 -3.21 -30.28
N LEU A 79 -4.35 -3.57 -29.04
CA LEU A 79 -3.46 -3.46 -27.89
C LEU A 79 -2.30 -4.49 -27.94
N ASP A 80 -2.56 -5.71 -28.43
CA ASP A 80 -1.57 -6.77 -28.56
C ASP A 80 -0.59 -6.49 -29.71
N GLU A 81 -1.04 -5.88 -30.81
CA GLU A 81 -0.17 -5.42 -31.90
C GLU A 81 0.76 -4.27 -31.46
N ALA A 82 0.25 -3.35 -30.64
CA ALA A 82 1.05 -2.25 -30.08
C ALA A 82 2.15 -2.75 -29.14
N LEU A 83 1.91 -3.84 -28.40
CA LEU A 83 2.88 -4.48 -27.51
C LEU A 83 4.05 -5.14 -28.28
N ILE A 84 3.79 -5.68 -29.47
CA ILE A 84 4.81 -6.33 -30.31
C ILE A 84 5.74 -5.29 -30.97
N GLY A 85 5.22 -4.11 -31.32
CA GLY A 85 5.99 -3.04 -31.95
C GLY A 85 6.73 -2.11 -30.98
N SER A 86 6.42 -2.17 -29.68
CA SER A 86 6.80 -1.12 -28.73
C SER A 86 7.90 -1.50 -27.75
N PHE A 87 8.91 -2.25 -28.19
CA PHE A 87 10.18 -2.35 -27.44
C PHE A 87 11.36 -2.49 -28.40
N PRO A 88 12.01 -1.40 -28.85
CA PRO A 88 13.41 -1.51 -29.23
C PRO A 88 14.13 -1.98 -27.97
N ALA A 89 14.82 -3.11 -28.03
CA ALA A 89 15.61 -3.65 -26.94
C ALA A 89 16.64 -2.61 -26.47
N SER A 90 16.25 -1.83 -25.46
CA SER A 90 17.13 -1.03 -24.64
C SER A 90 16.52 -1.12 -23.26
N ASP A 91 16.76 -2.26 -22.62
CA ASP A 91 16.84 -2.25 -21.17
C ASP A 91 17.78 -1.09 -20.80
N PRO A 92 17.30 -0.03 -20.13
CA PRO A 92 18.20 0.98 -19.64
C PRO A 92 19.24 0.25 -18.78
N PRO A 93 20.54 0.59 -18.88
CA PRO A 93 21.54 -0.07 -18.05
C PRO A 93 21.08 0.05 -16.59
N PRO A 94 21.13 -1.04 -15.82
CA PRO A 94 20.67 -1.00 -14.45
C PRO A 94 21.43 0.09 -13.70
N LEU A 95 20.73 0.87 -12.85
CA LEU A 95 21.28 1.99 -12.08
C LEU A 95 22.46 1.61 -11.15
N TRP A 96 22.79 0.32 -11.01
CA TRP A 96 23.89 -0.22 -10.22
C TRP A 96 25.09 -0.69 -11.05
N ALA A 97 25.03 -0.60 -12.39
CA ALA A 97 26.10 -1.04 -13.30
C ALA A 97 27.43 -0.28 -13.08
N ASP A 98 27.40 0.94 -12.56
CA ASP A 98 28.60 1.75 -12.31
C ASP A 98 29.41 1.35 -11.06
N ARG A 99 29.03 0.28 -10.33
CA ARG A 99 29.61 0.01 -9.01
C ARG A 99 29.99 -1.42 -8.68
N ILE A 100 30.31 -2.26 -9.66
CA ILE A 100 30.87 -3.59 -9.37
C ILE A 100 32.09 -3.89 -10.25
N GLY A 101 33.22 -3.31 -9.85
CA GLY A 101 34.55 -3.89 -10.03
C GLY A 101 35.21 -4.00 -8.65
N PRO A 102 36.14 -4.94 -8.41
CA PRO A 102 36.88 -4.97 -7.16
C PRO A 102 37.60 -3.62 -6.97
N PRO A 103 37.78 -3.14 -5.73
CA PRO A 103 38.45 -1.86 -5.50
C PRO A 103 39.87 -1.92 -6.09
N LEU A 104 40.18 -1.02 -7.03
CA LEU A 104 41.56 -0.76 -7.42
C LEU A 104 42.29 -0.23 -6.18
N HIS A 105 43.22 -1.02 -5.66
CA HIS A 105 44.17 -0.54 -4.66
C HIS A 105 45.03 0.57 -5.29
N PRO A 106 45.37 1.64 -4.55
CA PRO A 106 46.23 2.72 -5.03
C PRO A 106 47.71 2.29 -5.13
N GLY A 107 47.99 1.18 -5.83
CA GLY A 107 49.33 0.60 -6.01
C GLY A 107 49.62 0.05 -7.41
N ASP A 108 48.62 -0.15 -8.28
CA ASP A 108 48.84 -0.83 -9.58
C ASP A 108 49.05 0.13 -10.78
N ALA A 109 49.32 1.42 -10.52
CA ALA A 109 49.62 2.41 -11.56
C ALA A 109 51.13 2.70 -11.70
N ALA A 110 51.98 1.69 -11.51
CA ALA A 110 53.42 1.81 -11.79
C ALA A 110 54.04 0.47 -12.21
N ALA A 111 53.94 0.15 -13.51
CA ALA A 111 54.94 -0.59 -14.28
C ALA A 111 54.67 -0.41 -15.78
#